data_AF-A0AAV4BRP5-F1
#
_entry.id   AF-A0AAV4BRP5-F1
#
_cell.length_a   1.000
_cell.length_b   1.000
_cell.length_c   1.000
_cell.angle_alpha   90.00
_cell.angle_beta   90.00
_cell.angle_gamma   90.00
#
_symmetry.space_group_name_H-M   'P 1'
#
loop_
_entity.id
_entity.type
_entity.pdbx_description
1 polymer ?
#
loop_
_entity_poly.entity_id
_entity_poly.type
_entity_poly.pdbx_seq_one_letter_code
_entity_poly.pdbx_strand_id
1 'polypeptide(L)'
;MASQVLELPPVMSRKVAAVVGACVADAAAQPLHWIYRKSLMESLTANKEEIEFRVPSANPFYRLETGRNSSYGDQAYVMLKSLVDSNGLNVSHLKGAIYTFFGPDSEYENAENGAYRVGKEDKINVKKTLPILGPWRSNSMREFLKNVLANKEPPGSANDDQIDCAIRIIPLVALYAGHRDMLKKVEEGIRILQESDMAVASGLAAARVLEQFILHGNPDNPLQKTVDDLSSLANTNPQELDKAVAGQIRQVIRVASTPHEVAVDKYFKNN
;
A
#
# COMPACT_ATOMS: atom_id res chain seq x y z
N MET A 1 10.65 -21.86 -10.31
CA MET A 1 9.81 -21.12 -9.35
C MET A 1 8.32 -21.19 -9.71
N ALA A 2 7.89 -20.76 -10.91
CA ALA A 2 6.47 -20.81 -11.31
C ALA A 2 5.86 -22.23 -11.24
N SER A 3 6.57 -23.26 -11.70
CA SER A 3 6.11 -24.66 -11.61
C SER A 3 5.92 -25.16 -10.17
N GLN A 4 6.83 -24.79 -9.27
CA GLN A 4 6.77 -25.17 -7.85
C GLN A 4 5.59 -24.52 -7.11
N VAL A 5 5.17 -23.31 -7.51
CA VAL A 5 4.01 -22.63 -6.91
C VAL A 5 2.69 -23.28 -7.31
N LEU A 6 2.63 -23.84 -8.52
CA LEU A 6 1.44 -24.57 -9.02
C LEU A 6 1.24 -25.93 -8.31
N GLU A 7 2.29 -26.48 -7.71
CA GLU A 7 2.25 -27.73 -6.96
C GLU A 7 1.84 -27.54 -5.49
N LEU A 8 1.80 -26.29 -5.00
CA LEU A 8 1.37 -26.00 -3.63
C LEU A 8 -0.13 -26.24 -3.44
N PRO A 9 -0.58 -26.57 -2.21
CA PRO A 9 -2.00 -26.56 -1.88
C PRO A 9 -2.68 -25.25 -2.29
N PRO A 10 -3.94 -25.25 -2.75
CA PRO A 10 -4.56 -24.08 -3.39
C PRO A 10 -4.47 -22.77 -2.58
N VAL A 11 -4.68 -22.84 -1.26
CA VAL A 11 -4.55 -21.67 -0.37
C VAL A 11 -3.11 -21.17 -0.31
N MET A 12 -2.13 -22.07 -0.21
CA MET A 12 -0.71 -21.71 -0.19
C MET A 12 -0.26 -21.10 -1.51
N SER A 13 -0.72 -21.66 -2.63
CA SER A 13 -0.47 -21.10 -3.96
C SER A 13 -1.00 -19.66 -4.06
N ARG A 14 -2.22 -19.40 -3.55
CA ARG A 14 -2.81 -18.05 -3.51
C ARG A 14 -2.12 -17.09 -2.56
N LYS A 15 -1.61 -17.57 -1.41
CA LYS A 15 -0.77 -16.76 -0.50
C LYS A 15 0.48 -16.26 -1.22
N VAL A 16 1.17 -17.13 -1.96
CA VAL A 16 2.33 -16.75 -2.78
C VAL A 16 1.91 -15.79 -3.90
N ALA A 17 0.82 -16.09 -4.61
CA ALA A 17 0.31 -15.26 -5.69
C ALA A 17 -0.07 -13.84 -5.23
N ALA A 18 -0.63 -13.68 -4.03
CA ALA A 18 -0.95 -12.37 -3.46
C ALA A 18 0.31 -11.51 -3.28
N VAL A 19 1.38 -12.09 -2.70
CA VAL A 19 2.65 -11.37 -2.45
C VAL A 19 3.35 -11.06 -3.78
N VAL A 20 3.55 -12.06 -4.64
CA VAL A 20 4.25 -11.87 -5.92
C VAL A 20 3.45 -10.96 -6.85
N GLY A 21 2.13 -11.14 -6.90
CA GLY A 21 1.24 -10.29 -7.70
C GLY A 21 1.31 -8.83 -7.28
N ALA A 22 1.39 -8.54 -5.98
CA ALA A 22 1.59 -7.17 -5.49
C ALA A 22 2.93 -6.58 -5.94
N CYS A 23 4.03 -7.34 -5.84
CA CYS A 23 5.35 -6.89 -6.30
C CYS A 23 5.36 -6.61 -7.80
N VAL A 24 4.78 -7.50 -8.61
CA VAL A 24 4.68 -7.33 -10.07
C VAL A 24 3.79 -6.14 -10.43
N ALA A 25 2.63 -5.99 -9.78
CA ALA A 25 1.70 -4.90 -10.05
C ALA A 25 2.30 -3.54 -9.71
N ASP A 26 3.01 -3.42 -8.58
CA ASP A 26 3.68 -2.18 -8.19
C ASP A 26 4.78 -1.81 -9.19
N ALA A 27 5.65 -2.76 -9.57
CA ALA A 27 6.69 -2.53 -10.57
C ALA A 27 6.12 -2.20 -11.97
N ALA A 28 5.01 -2.83 -12.34
CA ALA A 28 4.30 -2.58 -13.60
C ALA A 28 3.71 -1.17 -13.67
N ALA A 29 3.10 -0.69 -12.57
CA ALA A 29 2.40 0.59 -12.51
C ALA A 29 3.32 1.78 -12.20
N GLN A 30 4.44 1.54 -11.51
CA GLN A 30 5.40 2.56 -11.05
C GLN A 30 5.76 3.62 -12.12
N PRO A 31 5.98 3.26 -13.41
CA PRO A 31 6.32 4.23 -14.45
C PRO A 31 5.24 5.26 -14.78
N LEU A 32 3.98 5.03 -14.38
CA LEU A 32 2.83 5.90 -14.63
C LEU A 32 2.24 6.52 -13.34
N HIS A 33 2.88 6.29 -12.18
CA HIS A 33 2.41 6.84 -10.90
C HIS A 33 2.22 8.36 -10.95
N TRP A 34 1.15 8.82 -10.27
CA TRP A 34 0.85 10.22 -9.99
C TRP A 34 0.68 11.13 -11.22
N ILE A 35 0.27 10.55 -12.35
CA ILE A 35 -0.21 11.30 -13.52
C ILE A 35 -1.70 11.58 -13.35
N TYR A 36 -2.02 12.70 -12.72
CA TYR A 36 -3.41 13.09 -12.42
C TYR A 36 -4.16 13.73 -13.60
N ARG A 37 -3.44 14.30 -14.56
CA ARG A 37 -4.04 14.94 -15.73
C ARG A 37 -4.54 13.86 -16.69
N LYS A 38 -5.86 13.67 -16.77
CA LYS A 38 -6.51 12.66 -17.63
C LYS A 38 -6.01 12.71 -19.07
N SER A 39 -5.98 13.90 -19.69
CA SER A 39 -5.51 14.07 -21.06
C SER A 39 -4.05 13.66 -21.26
N LEU A 40 -3.19 13.87 -20.26
CA LEU A 40 -1.81 13.41 -20.30
C LEU A 40 -1.76 11.88 -20.21
N MET A 41 -2.51 11.27 -19.28
CA MET A 41 -2.59 9.81 -19.18
C MET A 41 -3.09 9.19 -20.50
N GLU A 42 -4.19 9.71 -21.05
CA GLU A 42 -4.74 9.29 -22.35
C GLU A 42 -3.69 9.40 -23.46
N SER A 43 -2.95 10.52 -23.54
CA SER A 43 -1.89 10.66 -24.56
C SER A 43 -0.73 9.66 -24.39
N LEU A 44 -0.45 9.23 -23.15
CA LEU A 44 0.64 8.31 -22.85
C LEU A 44 0.25 6.85 -23.09
N THR A 45 -1.03 6.51 -22.98
CA THR A 45 -1.55 5.14 -23.14
C THR A 45 -2.28 4.93 -24.47
N ALA A 46 -2.58 5.99 -25.21
CA ALA A 46 -3.24 5.91 -26.52
C ALA A 46 -2.51 4.95 -27.46
N ASN A 47 -3.27 4.03 -28.06
CA ASN A 47 -2.82 3.03 -29.03
C ASN A 47 -1.71 2.09 -28.51
N LYS A 48 -1.66 1.84 -27.20
CA LYS A 48 -0.75 0.86 -26.60
C LYS A 48 -1.53 -0.31 -26.02
N GLU A 49 -1.15 -1.52 -26.43
CA GLU A 49 -1.66 -2.76 -25.85
C GLU A 49 -0.99 -3.06 -24.50
N GLU A 50 0.30 -2.75 -24.38
CA GLU A 50 1.10 -2.94 -23.16
C GLU A 50 1.47 -1.56 -22.57
N ILE A 51 0.98 -1.29 -21.36
CA ILE A 51 1.21 -0.02 -20.63
C ILE A 51 1.99 -0.22 -19.33
N GLU A 52 2.01 -1.45 -18.83
CA GLU A 52 2.85 -1.94 -17.76
C GLU A 52 4.34 -1.79 -18.10
N PHE A 53 5.18 -1.67 -17.07
CA PHE A 53 6.63 -1.61 -17.22
C PHE A 53 7.08 -0.59 -18.27
N ARG A 54 6.38 0.55 -18.34
CA ARG A 54 6.60 1.53 -19.40
C ARG A 54 8.05 2.05 -19.43
N VAL A 55 8.63 2.07 -20.63
CA VAL A 55 9.90 2.76 -20.94
C VAL A 55 9.67 3.84 -22.03
N PRO A 56 10.22 5.05 -21.88
CA PRO A 56 10.75 5.61 -20.64
C PRO A 56 9.62 5.85 -19.61
N SER A 57 9.98 5.85 -18.32
CA SER A 57 9.06 6.21 -17.25
C SER A 57 8.50 7.63 -17.44
N ALA A 58 7.18 7.79 -17.25
CA ALA A 58 6.47 9.05 -17.35
C ALA A 58 6.06 9.63 -15.99
N ASN A 59 6.50 9.00 -14.89
CA ASN A 59 6.27 9.44 -13.52
C ASN A 59 6.70 10.92 -13.37
N PRO A 60 5.93 11.83 -12.76
CA PRO A 60 6.35 13.22 -12.67
C PRO A 60 7.36 13.52 -11.55
N PHE A 61 7.56 12.58 -10.61
CA PHE A 61 8.25 12.85 -9.34
C PHE A 61 9.59 12.13 -9.21
N TYR A 62 9.71 10.89 -9.71
CA TYR A 62 10.94 10.11 -9.56
C TYR A 62 11.19 9.17 -10.74
N ARG A 63 12.45 8.77 -10.92
CA ARG A 63 12.88 7.78 -11.90
C ARG A 63 13.55 6.61 -11.18
N LEU A 64 13.04 5.41 -11.44
CA LEU A 64 13.67 4.14 -11.11
C LEU A 64 13.87 3.35 -12.41
N GLU A 65 14.77 2.39 -12.36
CA GLU A 65 14.86 1.37 -13.40
C GLU A 65 13.51 0.62 -13.49
N THR A 66 12.99 0.49 -14.70
CA THR A 66 11.74 -0.23 -14.95
C THR A 66 11.84 -1.68 -14.46
N GLY A 67 10.83 -2.13 -13.72
CA GLY A 67 10.84 -3.44 -13.07
C GLY A 67 11.23 -3.38 -11.59
N ARG A 68 11.78 -2.26 -11.10
CA ARG A 68 11.94 -2.02 -9.67
C ARG A 68 10.61 -1.64 -9.01
N ASN A 69 10.47 -2.04 -7.74
CA ASN A 69 9.37 -1.59 -6.90
C ASN A 69 9.49 -0.11 -6.54
N SER A 70 8.34 0.51 -6.29
CA SER A 70 8.23 1.81 -5.64
C SER A 70 8.40 1.67 -4.12
N SER A 71 8.35 2.79 -3.39
CA SER A 71 8.33 2.74 -1.91
C SER A 71 7.19 1.92 -1.32
N TYR A 72 6.09 1.75 -2.06
CA TYR A 72 4.97 0.94 -1.58
C TYR A 72 5.27 -0.55 -1.68
N GLY A 73 5.84 -1.01 -2.79
CA GLY A 73 6.33 -2.37 -2.94
C GLY A 73 7.49 -2.68 -1.97
N ASP A 74 8.40 -1.72 -1.77
CA ASP A 74 9.51 -1.90 -0.82
C ASP A 74 9.03 -2.03 0.64
N GLN A 75 7.95 -1.33 1.03
CA GLN A 75 7.34 -1.52 2.35
C GLN A 75 6.82 -2.96 2.52
N ALA A 76 6.18 -3.51 1.50
CA ALA A 76 5.72 -4.90 1.51
C ALA A 76 6.91 -5.88 1.52
N TYR A 77 8.00 -5.58 0.81
CA TYR A 77 9.22 -6.39 0.85
C TYR A 77 9.84 -6.42 2.26
N VAL A 78 10.00 -5.27 2.91
CA VAL A 78 10.56 -5.20 4.27
C VAL A 78 9.65 -5.91 5.27
N MET A 79 8.33 -5.77 5.14
CA MET A 79 7.36 -6.53 5.93
C MET A 79 7.58 -8.04 5.76
N LEU A 80 7.59 -8.53 4.51
CA LEU A 80 7.80 -9.95 4.21
C LEU A 80 9.12 -10.46 4.81
N LYS A 81 10.21 -9.72 4.60
CA LYS A 81 11.54 -10.10 5.11
C LYS A 81 11.51 -10.18 6.64
N SER A 82 10.93 -9.19 7.32
CA SER A 82 10.81 -9.19 8.77
C SER A 82 9.98 -10.36 9.29
N LEU A 83 8.91 -10.74 8.61
CA LEU A 83 8.10 -11.91 8.97
C LEU A 83 8.89 -13.21 8.86
N VAL A 84 9.71 -13.34 7.81
CA VAL A 84 10.60 -14.50 7.63
C VAL A 84 11.68 -14.54 8.72
N ASP A 85 12.39 -13.43 8.92
CA ASP A 85 13.50 -13.35 9.88
C ASP A 85 13.02 -13.60 11.33
N SER A 86 11.79 -13.19 11.66
CA SER A 86 11.21 -13.30 13.01
C SER A 86 10.26 -14.50 13.19
N ASN A 87 10.05 -15.33 12.16
CA ASN A 87 9.07 -16.42 12.15
C ASN A 87 7.64 -15.97 12.57
N GLY A 88 7.20 -14.82 12.04
CA GLY A 88 5.95 -14.16 12.40
C GLY A 88 6.13 -12.66 12.64
N LEU A 89 5.03 -11.97 12.97
CA LEU A 89 5.08 -10.54 13.25
C LEU A 89 5.81 -10.26 14.57
N ASN A 90 6.93 -9.54 14.48
CA ASN A 90 7.62 -8.92 15.59
C ASN A 90 7.75 -7.41 15.29
N VAL A 91 6.95 -6.59 16.00
CA VAL A 91 6.86 -5.14 15.75
C VAL A 91 8.19 -4.43 15.99
N SER A 92 8.97 -4.86 16.99
CA SER A 92 10.29 -4.27 17.28
C SER A 92 11.30 -4.57 16.17
N HIS A 93 11.35 -5.82 15.72
CA HIS A 93 12.19 -6.21 14.58
C HIS A 93 11.77 -5.47 13.31
N LEU A 94 10.47 -5.40 13.03
CA LEU A 94 9.93 -4.69 11.87
C LEU A 94 10.30 -3.19 11.90
N LYS A 95 10.14 -2.53 13.06
CA LYS A 95 10.56 -1.13 13.26
C LYS A 95 12.03 -0.93 12.87
N GLY A 96 12.91 -1.81 13.37
CA GLY A 96 14.34 -1.79 13.05
C GLY A 96 14.61 -2.02 11.57
N ALA A 97 13.97 -3.03 10.97
CA ALA A 97 14.13 -3.36 9.55
C ALA A 97 13.69 -2.22 8.63
N ILE A 98 12.57 -1.56 8.94
CA ILE A 98 12.10 -0.38 8.20
C ILE A 98 13.12 0.76 8.34
N TYR A 99 13.58 1.05 9.56
CA TYR A 99 14.56 2.11 9.79
C TYR A 99 15.86 1.85 9.00
N THR A 100 16.37 0.62 9.01
CA THR A 100 17.57 0.24 8.25
C THR A 100 17.36 0.36 6.74
N PHE A 101 16.19 -0.03 6.22
CA PHE A 101 15.95 -0.03 4.78
C PHE A 101 15.67 1.37 4.20
N PHE A 102 14.94 2.22 4.91
CA PHE A 102 14.49 3.53 4.41
C PHE A 102 15.22 4.74 5.02
N GLY A 103 15.94 4.52 6.12
CA GLY A 103 16.56 5.56 6.93
C GLY A 103 17.85 6.13 6.34
N PRO A 104 18.66 6.80 7.18
CA PRO A 104 19.98 7.31 6.78
C PRO A 104 20.84 6.22 6.14
N ASP A 105 21.71 6.61 5.21
CA ASP A 105 22.66 5.73 4.51
C ASP A 105 22.04 4.65 3.61
N SER A 106 20.71 4.66 3.43
CA SER A 106 20.02 3.82 2.45
C SER A 106 19.99 4.46 1.05
N GLU A 107 19.56 3.70 0.03
CA GLU A 107 19.35 4.25 -1.31
C GLU A 107 18.31 5.38 -1.36
N TYR A 108 17.45 5.45 -0.35
CA TYR A 108 16.48 6.52 -0.17
C TYR A 108 17.12 7.83 0.34
N GLU A 109 18.28 7.77 1.00
CA GLU A 109 19.07 8.93 1.48
C GLU A 109 20.40 9.02 0.71
N ASN A 110 20.34 9.41 -0.56
CA ASN A 110 21.55 9.65 -1.34
C ASN A 110 21.77 11.16 -1.57
N ALA A 111 23.03 11.57 -1.81
CA ALA A 111 23.39 12.98 -1.99
C ALA A 111 22.64 13.65 -3.16
N GLU A 112 22.23 12.87 -4.16
CA GLU A 112 21.44 13.35 -5.29
C GLU A 112 20.00 13.67 -4.86
N ASN A 113 19.35 12.77 -4.13
CA ASN A 113 18.02 12.92 -3.52
C ASN A 113 17.98 14.03 -2.45
N GLY A 114 19.02 14.14 -1.62
CA GLY A 114 19.16 15.18 -0.60
C GLY A 114 19.22 16.61 -1.16
N ALA A 115 19.51 16.75 -2.47
CA ALA A 115 19.44 18.01 -3.19
C ALA A 115 18.01 18.41 -3.63
N TYR A 116 17.04 17.49 -3.55
CA TYR A 116 15.62 17.74 -3.86
C TYR A 116 14.82 17.91 -2.57
N ARG A 117 14.66 19.16 -2.11
CA ARG A 117 13.83 19.49 -0.94
C ARG A 117 12.41 19.83 -1.39
N VAL A 118 11.43 18.98 -1.08
CA VAL A 118 10.00 19.32 -1.22
C VAL A 118 9.60 20.10 0.03
N GLY A 119 9.76 21.42 -0.03
CA GLY A 119 9.31 22.32 1.04
C GLY A 119 7.79 22.44 1.04
N LYS A 120 7.18 22.37 2.23
CA LYS A 120 5.90 23.06 2.45
C LYS A 120 6.06 24.44 3.06
N GLU A 121 7.16 24.73 3.76
CA GLU A 121 7.50 26.08 4.23
C GLU A 121 8.95 26.04 4.73
N ASP A 122 9.90 26.51 3.92
CA ASP A 122 11.14 27.14 4.37
C ASP A 122 11.92 27.62 3.14
N LYS A 123 12.03 28.95 3.05
CA LYS A 123 12.69 29.66 1.95
C LYS A 123 14.20 29.49 2.06
N ILE A 124 14.75 28.42 1.50
CA ILE A 124 16.08 28.41 0.87
C ILE A 124 15.96 27.66 -0.46
N ASN A 125 15.88 28.44 -1.53
CA ASN A 125 15.84 27.97 -2.91
C ASN A 125 17.08 27.12 -3.23
N VAL A 126 16.90 25.83 -3.43
CA VAL A 126 17.67 25.06 -4.41
C VAL A 126 16.66 24.36 -5.32
N LYS A 127 16.23 25.05 -6.37
CA LYS A 127 15.39 24.46 -7.43
C LYS A 127 16.24 23.45 -8.21
N LYS A 128 16.03 22.16 -7.97
CA LYS A 128 16.23 21.11 -8.98
C LYS A 128 14.85 20.60 -9.37
N THR A 129 14.55 20.66 -10.67
CA THR A 129 13.25 20.26 -11.23
C THR A 129 13.03 18.77 -11.04
N LEU A 130 11.83 18.37 -10.63
CA LEU A 130 11.40 16.97 -10.70
C LEU A 130 11.48 16.47 -12.16
N PRO A 131 11.68 15.17 -12.39
CA PRO A 131 11.76 14.07 -11.40
C PRO A 131 13.15 13.92 -10.74
N ILE A 132 13.18 13.39 -9.52
CA ILE A 132 14.43 12.94 -8.88
C ILE A 132 14.95 11.66 -9.57
N LEU A 133 16.27 11.43 -9.56
CA LEU A 133 16.88 10.19 -10.04
C LEU A 133 17.15 9.27 -8.85
N GLY A 134 16.16 8.46 -8.48
CA GLY A 134 16.21 7.63 -7.28
C GLY A 134 14.82 7.33 -6.72
N PRO A 135 14.76 6.55 -5.63
CA PRO A 135 13.49 6.18 -5.03
C PRO A 135 12.87 7.34 -4.26
N TRP A 136 11.53 7.36 -4.22
CA TRP A 136 10.74 8.38 -3.53
C TRP A 136 10.23 7.86 -2.19
N ARG A 137 10.37 8.61 -1.08
CA ARG A 137 9.77 8.23 0.20
C ARG A 137 8.33 8.69 0.33
N SER A 138 7.43 7.79 0.73
CA SER A 138 6.05 8.13 1.11
C SER A 138 5.98 9.06 2.33
N ASN A 139 4.84 9.72 2.54
CA ASN A 139 4.66 10.62 3.67
C ASN A 139 4.70 9.87 5.02
N SER A 140 3.94 8.78 5.15
CA SER A 140 4.02 7.81 6.26
C SER A 140 5.46 7.45 6.64
N MET A 141 6.31 7.15 5.66
CA MET A 141 7.71 6.77 5.91
C MET A 141 8.57 7.93 6.43
N ARG A 142 8.41 9.14 5.88
CA ARG A 142 9.14 10.32 6.36
C ARG A 142 8.77 10.67 7.80
N GLU A 143 7.48 10.59 8.13
CA GLU A 143 7.01 10.84 9.50
C GLU A 143 7.46 9.74 10.46
N PHE A 144 7.44 8.47 10.04
CA PHE A 144 8.00 7.37 10.81
C PHE A 144 9.48 7.62 11.17
N LEU A 145 10.34 7.92 10.19
CA LEU A 145 11.76 8.17 10.44
C LEU A 145 11.95 9.35 11.41
N LYS A 146 11.19 10.44 11.23
CA LYS A 146 11.20 11.59 12.15
C LYS A 146 10.79 11.18 13.57
N ASN A 147 9.72 10.39 13.71
CA ASN A 147 9.21 9.96 15.01
C ASN A 147 10.17 8.99 15.71
N VAL A 148 10.81 8.07 14.98
CA VAL A 148 11.85 7.18 15.52
C VAL A 148 13.04 7.98 16.05
N LEU A 149 13.55 8.95 15.29
CA LEU A 149 14.65 9.82 15.73
C LEU A 149 14.28 10.68 16.95
N ALA A 150 13.01 11.04 17.09
CA ALA A 150 12.49 11.77 18.24
C ALA A 150 12.12 10.85 19.43
N ASN A 151 12.35 9.54 19.36
CA ASN A 151 11.93 8.55 20.35
C ASN A 151 10.41 8.58 20.66
N LYS A 152 9.58 8.92 19.67
CA LYS A 152 8.12 8.94 19.80
C LYS A 152 7.55 7.53 19.61
N GLU A 153 6.64 7.14 20.51
CA GLU A 153 5.87 5.90 20.46
C GLU A 153 4.35 6.19 20.54
N PRO A 154 3.52 5.56 19.68
CA PRO A 154 3.91 4.78 18.50
C PRO A 154 4.59 5.67 17.44
N PRO A 155 5.41 5.09 16.54
CA PRO A 155 6.19 5.86 15.58
C PRO A 155 5.39 6.25 14.32
N GLY A 156 4.20 5.68 14.11
CA GLY A 156 3.37 5.95 12.95
C GLY A 156 2.89 7.41 12.86
N SER A 157 2.54 7.83 11.64
CA SER A 157 1.92 9.13 11.39
C SER A 157 0.49 9.16 11.93
N ALA A 158 0.16 10.18 12.72
CA ALA A 158 -1.21 10.39 13.20
C ALA A 158 -2.14 11.01 12.14
N ASN A 159 -1.59 11.56 11.05
CA ASN A 159 -2.33 12.38 10.08
C ASN A 159 -2.28 11.83 8.65
N ASP A 160 -1.55 10.72 8.41
CA ASP A 160 -1.40 10.17 7.07
C ASP A 160 -2.54 9.20 6.74
N ASP A 161 -3.61 9.75 6.18
CA ASP A 161 -4.83 9.03 5.79
C ASP A 161 -4.71 8.31 4.43
N GLN A 162 -3.50 8.19 3.88
CA GLN A 162 -3.26 7.58 2.58
C GLN A 162 -3.47 6.05 2.62
N ILE A 163 -3.83 5.46 1.47
CA ILE A 163 -4.16 4.03 1.36
C ILE A 163 -2.92 3.13 1.18
N ASP A 164 -1.70 3.65 1.32
CA ASP A 164 -0.46 2.88 1.15
C ASP A 164 -0.35 1.69 2.12
N CYS A 165 -1.04 1.75 3.27
CA CYS A 165 -1.16 0.64 4.20
C CYS A 165 -1.67 -0.66 3.53
N ALA A 166 -2.55 -0.56 2.52
CA ALA A 166 -3.17 -1.71 1.86
C ALA A 166 -2.16 -2.59 1.09
N ILE A 167 -1.04 -2.00 0.62
CA ILE A 167 0.03 -2.75 -0.05
C ILE A 167 0.96 -3.39 0.98
N ARG A 168 1.35 -2.63 2.02
CA ARG A 168 2.27 -3.09 3.09
C ARG A 168 1.76 -4.32 3.83
N ILE A 169 0.44 -4.46 4.01
CA ILE A 169 -0.17 -5.54 4.80
C ILE A 169 -0.30 -6.87 4.05
N ILE A 170 -0.05 -6.91 2.73
CA ILE A 170 -0.26 -8.11 1.91
C ILE A 170 0.51 -9.34 2.46
N PRO A 171 1.80 -9.24 2.86
CA PRO A 171 2.51 -10.35 3.47
C PRO A 171 1.91 -10.81 4.81
N LEU A 172 1.36 -9.89 5.60
CA LEU A 172 0.69 -10.23 6.86
C LEU A 172 -0.59 -11.02 6.60
N VAL A 173 -1.43 -10.55 5.67
CA VAL A 173 -2.65 -11.28 5.30
C VAL A 173 -2.29 -12.64 4.69
N ALA A 174 -1.27 -12.71 3.83
CA ALA A 174 -0.79 -13.98 3.30
C ALA A 174 -0.37 -14.95 4.41
N LEU A 175 0.38 -14.48 5.41
CA LEU A 175 0.80 -15.34 6.52
C LEU A 175 -0.39 -15.78 7.37
N TYR A 176 -1.26 -14.85 7.78
CA TYR A 176 -2.27 -15.04 8.81
C TYR A 176 -3.69 -15.31 8.31
N ALA A 177 -3.97 -15.32 7.00
CA ALA A 177 -5.30 -15.62 6.48
C ALA A 177 -5.88 -16.92 7.07
N GLY A 178 -7.10 -16.85 7.59
CA GLY A 178 -7.80 -17.92 8.30
C GLY A 178 -7.51 -17.98 9.81
N HIS A 179 -6.58 -17.19 10.33
CA HIS A 179 -6.29 -17.14 11.76
C HIS A 179 -7.21 -16.15 12.48
N ARG A 180 -7.63 -16.49 13.70
CA ARG A 180 -8.52 -15.64 14.52
C ARG A 180 -7.91 -14.28 14.88
N ASP A 181 -6.58 -14.18 14.94
CA ASP A 181 -5.84 -12.97 15.29
C ASP A 181 -5.32 -12.21 14.08
N MET A 182 -5.67 -12.60 12.84
CA MET A 182 -5.17 -11.98 11.60
C MET A 182 -5.33 -10.46 11.60
N LEU A 183 -6.53 -9.95 11.93
CA LEU A 183 -6.81 -8.52 11.90
C LEU A 183 -6.01 -7.75 12.96
N LYS A 184 -5.79 -8.35 14.13
CA LYS A 184 -4.93 -7.76 15.16
C LYS A 184 -3.49 -7.62 14.65
N LYS A 185 -2.96 -8.67 13.98
CA LYS A 185 -1.62 -8.65 13.37
C LYS A 185 -1.52 -7.63 12.24
N VAL A 186 -2.56 -7.52 11.42
CA VAL A 186 -2.64 -6.51 10.37
C VAL A 186 -2.64 -5.11 10.96
N GLU A 187 -3.46 -4.84 11.99
CA GLU A 187 -3.50 -3.53 12.65
C GLU A 187 -2.13 -3.15 13.23
N GLU A 188 -1.47 -4.06 13.96
CA GLU A 188 -0.11 -3.86 14.48
C GLU A 188 0.88 -3.50 13.33
N GLY A 189 0.74 -4.13 12.16
CA GLY A 189 1.54 -3.83 10.96
C GLY A 189 1.14 -2.56 10.19
N ILE A 190 -0.08 -2.07 10.34
CA ILE A 190 -0.48 -0.76 9.81
C ILE A 190 0.09 0.34 10.70
N ARG A 191 -0.15 0.23 12.00
CA ARG A 191 0.19 1.21 13.04
C ARG A 191 1.67 1.56 13.12
N ILE A 192 2.56 0.64 12.71
CA ILE A 192 3.99 0.94 12.63
C ILE A 192 4.32 2.17 11.77
N LEU A 193 3.55 2.46 10.72
CA LEU A 193 3.74 3.66 9.88
C LEU A 193 2.56 4.65 9.93
N GLN A 194 1.35 4.21 10.25
CA GLN A 194 0.13 5.03 10.18
C GLN A 194 -0.80 4.72 11.35
N GLU A 195 -1.04 5.71 12.20
CA GLU A 195 -1.91 5.65 13.38
C GLU A 195 -3.31 6.21 13.12
N SER A 196 -3.52 6.89 11.99
CA SER A 196 -4.82 7.43 11.60
C SER A 196 -5.91 6.35 11.59
N ASP A 197 -7.06 6.66 12.19
CA ASP A 197 -8.24 5.81 12.19
C ASP A 197 -8.71 5.49 10.75
N MET A 198 -8.56 6.44 9.82
CA MET A 198 -8.95 6.25 8.43
C MET A 198 -8.05 5.22 7.74
N ALA A 199 -6.74 5.33 7.93
CA ALA A 199 -5.77 4.39 7.36
C ALA A 199 -5.94 2.98 7.96
N VAL A 200 -6.17 2.89 9.28
CA VAL A 200 -6.37 1.61 9.97
C VAL A 200 -7.67 0.95 9.54
N ALA A 201 -8.80 1.65 9.58
CA ALA A 201 -10.10 1.08 9.18
C ALA A 201 -10.10 0.67 7.70
N SER A 202 -9.55 1.51 6.81
CA SER A 202 -9.45 1.19 5.38
C SER A 202 -8.50 0.03 5.10
N GLY A 203 -7.36 -0.02 5.77
CA GLY A 203 -6.39 -1.12 5.63
C GLY A 203 -6.94 -2.46 6.13
N LEU A 204 -7.67 -2.47 7.25
CA LEU A 204 -8.35 -3.66 7.76
C LEU A 204 -9.47 -4.13 6.83
N ALA A 205 -10.24 -3.21 6.24
CA ALA A 205 -11.22 -3.57 5.22
C ALA A 205 -10.56 -4.18 3.97
N ALA A 206 -9.44 -3.63 3.51
CA ALA A 206 -8.66 -4.21 2.41
C ALA A 206 -8.14 -5.61 2.76
N ALA A 207 -7.69 -5.83 4.01
CA ALA A 207 -7.24 -7.12 4.49
C ALA A 207 -8.34 -8.19 4.46
N ARG A 208 -9.57 -7.83 4.88
CA ARG A 208 -10.75 -8.72 4.80
C ARG A 208 -11.06 -9.13 3.37
N VAL A 209 -11.04 -8.17 2.44
CA VAL A 209 -11.26 -8.45 1.02
C VAL A 209 -10.19 -9.42 0.50
N LEU A 210 -8.91 -9.14 0.77
CA LEU A 210 -7.81 -9.99 0.32
C LEU A 210 -7.88 -11.40 0.92
N GLU A 211 -8.23 -11.53 2.20
CA GLU A 211 -8.40 -12.81 2.87
C GLU A 211 -9.44 -13.69 2.16
N GLN A 212 -10.57 -13.11 1.71
CA GLN A 212 -11.58 -13.85 0.96
C GLN A 212 -11.00 -14.47 -0.32
N PHE A 213 -10.18 -13.73 -1.07
CA PHE A 213 -9.52 -14.26 -2.27
C PHE A 213 -8.49 -15.33 -1.93
N ILE A 214 -7.71 -15.16 -0.86
CA ILE A 214 -6.73 -16.16 -0.43
C ILE A 214 -7.41 -17.47 0.01
N LEU A 215 -8.48 -17.39 0.80
CA LEU A 215 -9.15 -18.57 1.31
C LEU A 215 -10.00 -19.27 0.24
N HIS A 216 -10.68 -18.51 -0.62
CA HIS A 216 -11.72 -19.06 -1.50
C HIS A 216 -11.40 -19.01 -3.00
N GLY A 217 -10.38 -18.25 -3.42
CA GLY A 217 -10.00 -18.11 -4.83
C GLY A 217 -10.91 -17.16 -5.60
N ASN A 218 -12.14 -17.58 -5.88
CA ASN A 218 -13.16 -16.75 -6.53
C ASN A 218 -14.39 -16.60 -5.60
N PRO A 219 -14.28 -15.82 -4.53
CA PRO A 219 -15.37 -15.66 -3.58
C PRO A 219 -16.57 -14.93 -4.22
N ASP A 220 -17.78 -15.39 -3.92
CA ASP A 220 -18.99 -14.64 -4.23
C ASP A 220 -19.05 -13.36 -3.38
N ASN A 221 -19.27 -12.22 -4.04
CA ASN A 221 -19.52 -10.90 -3.44
C ASN A 221 -18.57 -10.52 -2.27
N PRO A 222 -17.23 -10.52 -2.45
CA PRO A 222 -16.26 -10.30 -1.36
C PRO A 222 -16.42 -8.94 -0.68
N LEU A 223 -16.84 -7.91 -1.42
CA LEU A 223 -17.13 -6.59 -0.88
C LEU A 223 -18.36 -6.60 0.03
N GLN A 224 -19.42 -7.32 -0.34
CA GLN A 224 -20.62 -7.43 0.50
C GLN A 224 -20.30 -8.17 1.80
N LYS A 225 -19.53 -9.27 1.73
CA LYS A 225 -19.07 -9.98 2.94
C LYS A 225 -18.27 -9.07 3.87
N THR A 226 -17.40 -8.23 3.31
CA THR A 226 -16.63 -7.25 4.09
C THR A 226 -17.55 -6.22 4.76
N VAL A 227 -18.58 -5.74 4.06
CA VAL A 227 -19.61 -4.85 4.62
C VAL A 227 -20.35 -5.50 5.79
N ASP A 228 -20.70 -6.77 5.66
CA ASP A 228 -21.41 -7.53 6.69
C ASP A 228 -20.53 -7.74 7.92
N ASP A 229 -19.26 -8.10 7.71
CA ASP A 229 -18.25 -8.24 8.77
C ASP A 229 -18.04 -6.95 9.56
N LEU A 230 -17.87 -5.81 8.86
CA LEU A 230 -17.70 -4.50 9.49
C LEU A 230 -18.94 -4.05 10.28
N SER A 231 -20.11 -4.56 9.92
CA SER A 231 -21.38 -4.26 10.58
C SER A 231 -21.75 -5.28 11.66
N SER A 232 -20.96 -6.35 11.83
CA SER A 232 -21.27 -7.47 12.71
C SER A 232 -20.95 -7.18 14.18
N LEU A 233 -21.85 -7.60 15.08
CA LEU A 233 -21.59 -7.58 16.53
C LEU A 233 -20.49 -8.57 16.95
N ALA A 234 -20.14 -9.52 16.08
CA ALA A 234 -19.07 -10.48 16.30
C ALA A 234 -17.72 -10.00 15.71
N ASN A 235 -17.62 -8.75 15.25
CA ASN A 235 -16.36 -8.19 14.78
C ASN A 235 -15.31 -8.22 15.91
N THR A 236 -14.26 -9.01 15.73
CA THR A 236 -13.21 -9.23 16.73
C THR A 236 -12.18 -8.10 16.79
N ASN A 237 -12.25 -7.12 15.88
CA ASN A 237 -11.33 -5.99 15.81
C ASN A 237 -12.05 -4.70 15.39
N PRO A 238 -13.05 -4.22 16.16
CA PRO A 238 -13.87 -3.08 15.79
C PRO A 238 -13.06 -1.79 15.72
N GLN A 239 -13.34 -0.96 14.72
CA GLN A 239 -12.75 0.37 14.56
C GLN A 239 -13.84 1.45 14.59
N GLU A 240 -13.46 2.65 15.02
CA GLU A 240 -14.36 3.81 15.09
C GLU A 240 -15.00 4.13 13.72
N LEU A 241 -14.24 3.94 12.63
CA LEU A 241 -14.68 4.26 11.27
C LEU A 241 -15.28 3.07 10.50
N ASP A 242 -15.49 1.91 11.12
CA ASP A 242 -16.01 0.71 10.43
C ASP A 242 -17.35 0.98 9.70
N LYS A 243 -18.26 1.73 10.36
CA LYS A 243 -19.55 2.09 9.76
C LYS A 243 -19.40 3.00 8.54
N ALA A 244 -18.46 3.96 8.61
CA ALA A 244 -18.18 4.88 7.51
C ALA A 244 -17.57 4.13 6.31
N VAL A 245 -16.57 3.28 6.57
CA VAL A 245 -15.93 2.43 5.55
C VAL A 245 -16.94 1.48 4.92
N ALA A 246 -17.79 0.81 5.72
CA ALA A 246 -18.85 -0.04 5.20
C ALA A 246 -19.86 0.75 4.33
N GLY A 247 -20.16 2.00 4.69
CA GLY A 247 -20.97 2.91 3.89
C GLY A 247 -20.36 3.20 2.51
N GLN A 248 -19.05 3.48 2.46
CA GLN A 248 -18.32 3.72 1.22
C GLN A 248 -18.26 2.47 0.34
N ILE A 249 -18.00 1.29 0.92
CA ILE A 249 -18.00 0.03 0.17
C ILE A 249 -19.40 -0.27 -0.40
N ARG A 250 -20.48 -0.04 0.36
CA ARG A 250 -21.86 -0.15 -0.16
C ARG A 250 -22.10 0.79 -1.33
N GLN A 251 -21.58 2.02 -1.27
CA GLN A 251 -21.71 2.97 -2.37
C GLN A 251 -20.95 2.48 -3.61
N VAL A 252 -19.75 1.91 -3.46
CA VAL A 252 -19.00 1.26 -4.55
C VAL A 252 -19.80 0.12 -5.18
N ILE A 253 -20.36 -0.78 -4.36
CA ILE A 253 -21.21 -1.90 -4.84
C ILE A 253 -22.40 -1.36 -5.65
N ARG A 254 -23.08 -0.32 -5.16
CA ARG A 254 -24.25 0.27 -5.81
C ARG A 254 -23.93 0.83 -7.20
N VAL A 255 -22.72 1.37 -7.40
CA VAL A 255 -22.33 2.04 -8.65
C VAL A 255 -21.37 1.21 -9.49
N ALA A 256 -21.20 -0.08 -9.20
CA ALA A 256 -20.22 -0.94 -9.86
C ALA A 256 -20.43 -1.08 -11.39
N SER A 257 -21.66 -0.89 -11.87
CA SER A 257 -21.98 -0.88 -13.31
C SER A 257 -21.81 0.49 -13.98
N THR A 258 -21.54 1.54 -13.20
CA THR A 258 -21.31 2.89 -13.72
C THR A 258 -19.84 3.06 -14.11
N PRO A 259 -19.52 3.60 -15.30
CA PRO A 259 -18.14 3.89 -15.69
C PRO A 259 -17.41 4.73 -14.64
N HIS A 260 -16.15 4.40 -14.36
CA HIS A 260 -15.37 5.01 -13.29
C HIS A 260 -15.33 6.54 -13.41
N GLU A 261 -15.12 7.07 -14.63
CA GLU A 261 -15.07 8.51 -14.90
C GLU A 261 -16.38 9.24 -14.59
N VAL A 262 -17.52 8.52 -14.58
CA VAL A 262 -18.82 9.06 -14.17
C VAL A 262 -19.03 8.86 -12.67
N ALA A 263 -18.67 7.67 -12.17
CA ALA A 263 -18.95 7.27 -10.80
C ALA A 263 -18.20 8.16 -9.79
N VAL A 264 -16.90 8.41 -10.02
CA VAL A 264 -16.07 9.25 -9.14
C VAL A 264 -16.64 10.65 -9.03
N ASP A 265 -16.92 11.26 -10.18
CA ASP A 265 -17.40 12.64 -10.24
C ASP A 265 -18.79 12.82 -9.61
N LYS A 266 -19.67 11.83 -9.75
CA LYS A 266 -21.06 11.93 -9.31
C LYS A 266 -21.27 11.51 -7.86
N TYR A 267 -20.50 10.54 -7.36
CA TYR A 267 -20.77 9.89 -6.08
C TYR A 267 -19.63 10.01 -5.06
N PHE A 268 -18.43 10.40 -5.48
CA PHE A 268 -17.25 10.43 -4.60
C PHE A 268 -16.51 11.78 -4.58
N LYS A 269 -17.00 12.82 -5.29
CA LYS A 269 -16.48 14.19 -5.14
C LYS A 269 -16.79 14.73 -3.73
N ASN A 270 -15.76 15.28 -3.08
CA ASN A 270 -15.78 15.90 -1.75
C ASN A 270 -15.84 14.95 -0.53
N ASN A 271 -15.44 13.68 -0.69
CA ASN A 271 -15.05 12.85 0.46
C ASN A 271 -13.57 13.01 0.76
#